data_AF-A0A970MWM2-F1
#
_entry.id   AF-A0A970MWM2-F1
#
_cell.length_a   1.000
_cell.length_b   1.000
_cell.length_c   1.000
_cell.angle_alpha   90.00
_cell.angle_beta   90.00
_cell.angle_gamma   90.00
#
_symmetry.space_group_name_H-M   'P 1'
#
loop_
_entity.id
_entity.type
_entity.pdbx_description
1 polymer ?
#
loop_
_entity_poly.entity_id
_entity_poly.type
_entity_poly.pdbx_seq_one_letter_code
_entity_poly.pdbx_strand_id
1 'polypeptide(L)'
;MHDAIQWIAVLGMVGIAVVFVFELRKWRSIGRIMTRGQRILRVMLILCVEALFVMMLVGPHVTSRKDPVGSLLYWTICLILGIVVAALALLDLKTILGQYSQLNRQLLEQLKEDDRRDK
;
A
#
# COMPACT_ATOMS: atom_id res chain seq x y z
N MET A 1 -15.41 24.74 -8.86
CA MET A 1 -14.23 23.88 -9.11
C MET A 1 -13.71 23.15 -7.86
N HIS A 2 -14.04 23.60 -6.63
CA HIS A 2 -13.70 22.88 -5.39
C HIS A 2 -14.42 21.52 -5.25
N ASP A 3 -15.64 21.39 -5.75
CA ASP A 3 -16.45 20.18 -5.56
C ASP A 3 -15.85 18.96 -6.31
N ALA A 4 -15.40 19.15 -7.55
CA ALA A 4 -14.87 18.05 -8.35
C ALA A 4 -13.60 17.41 -7.72
N ILE A 5 -12.72 18.24 -7.16
CA ILE A 5 -11.49 17.77 -6.50
C ILE A 5 -11.82 16.99 -5.22
N GLN A 6 -12.79 17.48 -4.44
CA GLN A 6 -13.26 16.78 -3.25
C GLN A 6 -13.92 15.44 -3.59
N TRP A 7 -14.77 15.38 -4.62
CA TRP A 7 -15.40 14.14 -5.08
C TRP A 7 -14.38 13.12 -5.58
N ILE A 8 -13.35 13.55 -6.31
CA ILE A 8 -12.24 12.68 -6.75
C ILE A 8 -11.47 12.14 -5.54
N ALA A 9 -11.19 12.97 -4.54
CA ALA A 9 -10.50 12.54 -3.33
C ALA A 9 -11.32 11.53 -2.51
N VAL A 10 -12.64 11.75 -2.37
CA VAL A 10 -13.56 10.83 -1.70
C VAL A 10 -13.66 9.51 -2.44
N LEU A 11 -13.80 9.53 -3.78
CA LEU A 11 -13.78 8.32 -4.60
C LEU A 11 -12.45 7.56 -4.45
N GLY A 12 -11.33 8.28 -4.41
CA GLY A 12 -10.01 7.71 -4.14
C GLY A 12 -9.93 7.01 -2.79
N MET A 13 -10.43 7.64 -1.73
CA MET A 13 -10.51 7.05 -0.39
C MET A 13 -11.37 5.80 -0.35
N VAL A 14 -12.56 5.84 -0.96
CA VAL A 14 -13.45 4.67 -1.04
C VAL A 14 -12.78 3.55 -1.82
N GLY A 15 -12.12 3.86 -2.93
CA GLY A 15 -11.36 2.89 -3.73
C GLY A 15 -10.26 2.21 -2.90
N ILE A 16 -9.46 2.98 -2.17
CA ILE A 16 -8.38 2.46 -1.31
C ILE A 16 -8.97 1.63 -0.17
N ALA A 17 -10.06 2.06 0.46
CA ALA A 17 -10.75 1.31 1.50
C ALA A 17 -11.28 -0.04 0.97
N VAL A 18 -11.86 -0.06 -0.24
CA VAL A 18 -12.31 -1.30 -0.89
C VAL A 18 -11.13 -2.23 -1.17
N VAL A 19 -10.04 -1.71 -1.74
CA VAL A 19 -8.81 -2.48 -1.97
C VAL A 19 -8.26 -3.04 -0.66
N PHE A 20 -8.28 -2.26 0.42
CA PHE A 20 -7.86 -2.70 1.75
C PHE A 20 -8.73 -3.82 2.31
N VAL A 21 -10.06 -3.73 2.19
CA VAL A 21 -10.97 -4.81 2.62
C VAL A 21 -10.75 -6.07 1.78
N PHE A 22 -10.51 -5.93 0.47
CA PHE A 22 -10.17 -7.06 -0.39
C PHE A 22 -8.84 -7.71 0.01
N GLU A 23 -7.81 -6.91 0.28
CA GLU A 23 -6.53 -7.36 0.82
C GLU A 23 -6.72 -8.12 2.14
N LEU A 24 -7.45 -7.57 3.10
CA LEU A 24 -7.74 -8.22 4.39
C LEU A 24 -8.48 -9.55 4.22
N ARG A 25 -9.46 -9.61 3.32
CA ARG A 25 -10.18 -10.85 2.98
C ARG A 25 -9.23 -11.87 2.36
N LYS A 26 -8.34 -11.43 1.45
CA LYS A 26 -7.32 -12.27 0.83
C LYS A 26 -6.32 -12.79 1.86
N TRP A 27 -5.96 -12.00 2.87
CA TRP A 27 -5.07 -12.46 3.96
C TRP A 27 -5.72 -13.54 4.83
N ARG A 28 -7.05 -13.52 5.01
CA ARG A 28 -7.76 -14.62 5.67
C ARG A 28 -7.66 -15.92 4.86
N SER A 29 -7.76 -15.83 3.54
CA SER A 29 -7.66 -17.00 2.64
C SER A 29 -6.22 -17.54 2.50
N ILE A 30 -5.23 -16.65 2.48
CA ILE A 30 -3.79 -16.98 2.26
C ILE A 30 -3.03 -17.03 3.60
N GLY A 31 -3.72 -16.96 4.72
CA GLY A 31 -3.18 -16.66 6.05
C GLY A 31 -2.11 -17.60 6.59
N ARG A 32 -1.82 -18.72 5.91
CA ARG A 32 -0.74 -19.65 6.24
C ARG A 32 0.61 -19.30 5.61
N ILE A 33 0.68 -18.48 4.56
CA ILE A 33 1.92 -18.22 3.80
C ILE A 33 2.56 -16.88 4.19
N MET A 34 1.77 -15.92 4.68
CA MET A 34 2.25 -14.56 4.92
C MET A 34 2.83 -14.38 6.33
N THR A 35 4.07 -13.87 6.42
CA THR A 35 4.75 -13.63 7.69
C THR A 35 4.13 -12.48 8.48
N ARG A 36 4.25 -12.49 9.82
CA ARG A 36 3.73 -11.42 10.68
C ARG A 36 4.28 -10.04 10.31
N GLY A 37 5.56 -9.97 9.92
CA GLY A 37 6.22 -8.72 9.48
C GLY A 37 5.56 -8.12 8.23
N GLN A 38 5.23 -8.93 7.24
CA GLN A 38 4.55 -8.46 6.02
C GLN A 38 3.15 -7.90 6.31
N ARG A 39 2.40 -8.53 7.23
CA ARG A 39 1.09 -7.99 7.65
C ARG A 39 1.23 -6.60 8.27
N ILE A 40 2.20 -6.43 9.17
CA ILE A 40 2.46 -5.15 9.82
C ILE A 40 2.87 -4.10 8.79
N LEU A 41 3.79 -4.44 7.88
CA LEU A 41 4.25 -3.53 6.81
C LEU A 41 3.09 -3.04 5.94
N ARG A 42 2.19 -3.95 5.54
CA ARG A 42 1.03 -3.59 4.73
C ARG A 42 0.02 -2.75 5.49
N VAL A 43 -0.30 -3.10 6.75
CA VAL A 43 -1.18 -2.25 7.58
C VAL A 43 -0.58 -0.85 7.72
N MET A 44 0.72 -0.74 7.98
CA MET A 44 1.41 0.56 8.04
C MET A 44 1.33 1.31 6.71
N LEU A 45 1.53 0.64 5.58
CA LEU A 45 1.41 1.24 4.25
C LEU A 45 0.01 1.83 4.02
N ILE A 46 -1.04 1.05 4.32
CA ILE A 46 -2.43 1.52 4.18
C ILE A 46 -2.70 2.73 5.08
N LEU A 47 -2.28 2.69 6.35
CA LEU A 47 -2.44 3.81 7.27
C LEU A 47 -1.71 5.07 6.78
N CYS A 48 -0.50 4.93 6.25
CA CYS A 48 0.25 6.07 5.70
C CYS A 48 -0.42 6.65 4.45
N VAL A 49 -0.95 5.80 3.56
CA VAL A 49 -1.70 6.23 2.37
C VAL A 49 -2.97 6.97 2.77
N GLU A 50 -3.71 6.45 3.74
CA GLU A 50 -4.93 7.09 4.27
C GLU A 50 -4.62 8.44 4.91
N ALA A 51 -3.56 8.52 5.73
CA ALA A 51 -3.10 9.78 6.31
C ALA A 51 -2.72 10.83 5.24
N LEU A 52 -2.04 10.41 4.16
CA LEU A 52 -1.72 11.26 3.01
C LEU A 52 -2.97 11.81 2.33
N PHE A 53 -3.99 10.97 2.16
CA PHE A 53 -5.27 11.38 1.57
C PHE A 53 -6.00 12.39 2.45
N VAL A 54 -6.07 12.13 3.75
CA VAL A 54 -6.66 13.07 4.72
C VAL A 54 -5.90 14.40 4.70
N MET A 55 -4.57 14.36 4.65
CA MET A 55 -3.76 15.58 4.51
C MET A 55 -4.02 16.29 3.17
N MET A 56 -4.19 15.60 2.06
CA MET A 56 -4.55 16.28 0.81
C MET A 56 -5.91 17.00 0.90
N LEU A 57 -6.90 16.39 1.56
CA LEU A 57 -8.24 16.97 1.74
C LEU A 57 -8.25 18.17 2.69
N VAL A 58 -7.49 18.09 3.77
CA VAL A 58 -7.42 19.13 4.81
C VAL A 58 -6.47 20.27 4.41
N GLY A 59 -5.56 20.03 3.48
CA GLY A 59 -4.55 20.99 3.01
C GLY A 59 -5.10 22.37 2.65
N PRO A 60 -6.17 22.50 1.84
CA PRO A 60 -6.79 23.79 1.52
C PRO A 60 -7.29 24.55 2.76
N HIS A 61 -7.81 23.86 3.79
CA HIS A 61 -8.31 24.49 5.02
C HIS A 61 -7.18 24.96 5.93
N VAL A 62 -6.08 24.20 5.98
CA VAL A 62 -4.89 24.55 6.79
C VAL A 62 -4.10 25.68 6.14
N THR A 63 -3.91 25.62 4.83
CA THR A 63 -3.12 26.61 4.06
C THR A 63 -3.87 27.92 3.78
N SER A 64 -5.20 27.94 3.94
CA SER A 64 -6.02 29.16 3.79
C SER A 64 -5.73 30.23 4.84
N ARG A 65 -5.12 29.87 5.99
CA ARG A 65 -4.82 30.80 7.10
C ARG A 65 -3.70 31.83 6.83
N LYS A 66 -3.21 31.98 5.58
CA LYS A 66 -2.20 32.96 5.14
C LYS A 66 -0.84 32.91 5.86
N ASP A 67 -0.56 31.90 6.67
CA ASP A 67 0.76 31.69 7.23
C ASP A 67 1.65 30.93 6.22
N PRO A 68 2.63 31.59 5.58
CA PRO A 68 3.48 30.96 4.57
C PRO A 68 4.36 29.86 5.18
N VAL A 69 4.78 30.00 6.43
CA VAL A 69 5.65 29.01 7.09
C VAL A 69 4.87 27.74 7.38
N GLY A 70 3.65 27.87 7.92
CA GLY A 70 2.75 26.74 8.15
C GLY A 70 2.40 25.98 6.88
N SER A 71 2.15 26.70 5.77
CA SER A 71 1.89 26.07 4.47
C SER A 71 3.11 25.29 3.96
N LEU A 72 4.30 25.88 4.05
CA LEU A 72 5.52 25.24 3.57
C LEU A 72 5.85 23.98 4.37
N LEU A 73 5.77 24.05 5.71
CA LEU A 73 5.94 22.89 6.59
C LEU A 73 4.93 21.78 6.29
N TYR A 74 3.67 22.15 6.06
CA TYR A 74 2.61 21.19 5.71
C TYR A 74 2.95 20.38 4.46
N TRP A 75 3.31 21.07 3.38
CA TRP A 75 3.66 20.44 2.12
C TRP A 75 4.95 19.60 2.24
N THR A 76 5.94 20.07 3.01
CA THR A 76 7.15 19.28 3.28
C THR A 76 6.83 17.97 4.01
N ILE A 77 5.97 18.01 5.03
CA ILE A 77 5.53 16.79 5.75
C ILE A 77 4.80 15.85 4.79
N CYS A 78 3.90 16.39 3.96
CA CYS A 78 3.17 15.62 2.96
C CYS A 78 4.12 14.92 1.97
N LEU A 79 5.17 15.63 1.53
CA LEU A 79 6.18 15.11 0.61
C LEU A 79 7.02 14.00 1.25
N ILE A 80 7.48 14.21 2.50
CA ILE A 80 8.21 13.20 3.27
C ILE A 80 7.36 11.94 3.44
N LEU A 81 6.08 12.11 3.83
CA LEU A 81 5.15 11.00 3.99
C LEU A 81 4.94 10.24 2.67
N GLY A 82 4.86 10.96 1.53
CA GLY A 82 4.81 10.39 0.18
C GLY A 82 6.02 9.51 -0.14
N ILE A 83 7.22 10.00 0.18
CA ILE A 83 8.46 9.23 -0.01
C ILE A 83 8.47 7.98 0.86
N VAL A 84 8.04 8.08 2.12
CA VAL A 84 7.96 6.92 3.04
C VAL A 84 6.99 5.88 2.49
N VAL A 85 5.81 6.28 2.00
CA VAL A 85 4.86 5.36 1.36
C VAL A 85 5.48 4.68 0.15
N ALA A 86 6.16 5.43 -0.72
CA ALA A 86 6.82 4.87 -1.90
C ALA A 86 7.91 3.85 -1.51
N ALA A 87 8.73 4.17 -0.51
CA ALA A 87 9.78 3.27 -0.01
C ALA A 87 9.18 1.99 0.58
N LEU A 88 8.13 2.10 1.39
CA LEU A 88 7.41 0.94 1.96
C LEU A 88 6.77 0.09 0.85
N ALA A 89 6.19 0.71 -0.18
CA ALA A 89 5.61 0.00 -1.32
C ALA A 89 6.67 -0.80 -2.08
N LEU A 90 7.86 -0.24 -2.29
CA LEU A 90 8.98 -0.94 -2.93
C LEU A 90 9.48 -2.12 -2.10
N LEU A 91 9.54 -1.97 -0.76
CA LEU A 91 9.90 -3.06 0.14
C LEU A 91 8.86 -4.18 0.13
N ASP A 92 7.57 -3.86 0.10
CA ASP A 92 6.50 -4.86 -0.03
C ASP A 92 6.62 -5.61 -1.37
N LEU A 93 6.82 -4.89 -2.48
CA LEU A 93 7.00 -5.47 -3.80
C LEU A 93 8.22 -6.42 -3.85
N LYS A 94 9.36 -6.00 -3.31
CA LYS A 94 10.57 -6.83 -3.23
C LYS A 94 10.31 -8.13 -2.47
N THR A 95 9.53 -8.05 -1.38
CA THR A 95 9.20 -9.22 -0.57
C THR A 95 8.26 -10.18 -1.32
N ILE A 96 7.26 -9.65 -2.02
CA ILE A 96 6.35 -10.43 -2.86
C ILE A 96 7.12 -11.13 -3.98
N LEU A 97 8.00 -10.42 -4.69
CA LEU A 97 8.83 -10.99 -5.77
C LEU A 97 9.71 -12.14 -5.27
N GLY A 98 10.29 -12.00 -4.07
CA GLY A 98 11.04 -13.07 -3.43
C GLY A 98 10.20 -14.33 -3.18
N GLN A 99 8.97 -14.16 -2.70
CA GLN A 99 8.04 -15.28 -2.46
C GLN A 99 7.60 -15.96 -3.76
N TYR A 100 7.34 -15.20 -4.83
CA TYR A 100 7.02 -15.77 -6.15
C TYR A 100 8.17 -16.59 -6.73
N SER A 101 9.41 -16.12 -6.59
CA SER A 101 10.59 -16.86 -7.04
C SER A 101 10.71 -18.21 -6.30
N GLN A 102 10.49 -18.21 -4.99
CA GLN A 102 10.50 -19.45 -4.20
C GLN A 102 9.37 -20.41 -4.59
N LEU A 103 8.14 -19.91 -4.78
CA LEU A 103 7.00 -20.71 -5.19
C LEU A 103 7.22 -21.33 -6.58
N ASN A 104 7.74 -20.56 -7.53
CA ASN A 104 8.01 -21.04 -8.89
C ASN A 104 9.09 -22.13 -8.89
N ARG A 105 10.11 -21.99 -8.03
CA ARG A 105 11.14 -23.01 -7.84
C ARG A 105 10.58 -24.29 -7.24
N GLN A 106 9.69 -24.20 -6.25
CA GLN A 106 9.00 -25.36 -5.67
C GLN A 106 8.11 -26.07 -6.68
N LEU A 107 7.35 -25.33 -7.50
CA LEU A 107 6.53 -25.90 -8.56
C LEU A 107 7.38 -26.61 -9.63
N LEU A 108 8.51 -26.03 -10.02
CA LEU A 108 9.45 -26.66 -10.95
C LEU A 108 10.08 -27.94 -10.40
N GLU A 109 10.43 -27.96 -9.10
CA GLU A 109 10.95 -29.16 -8.44
C GLU A 109 9.87 -30.27 -8.37
N GLN A 110 8.61 -29.92 -8.06
CA GLN A 110 7.49 -30.86 -8.06
C GLN A 110 7.22 -31.45 -9.45
N LEU A 111 7.19 -30.63 -10.49
CA LEU A 111 7.00 -31.10 -11.87
C LEU A 111 8.12 -32.05 -12.32
N LYS A 112 9.35 -31.82 -11.84
CA LYS A 112 10.49 -32.69 -12.15
C LYS A 112 10.43 -34.02 -11.39
N GLU A 113 9.91 -34.04 -10.17
CA GLU A 113 9.67 -35.27 -9.41
C GLU A 113 8.55 -36.11 -10.04
N ASP A 114 7.47 -35.48 -10.50
CA ASP A 114 6.37 -36.16 -11.19
C ASP A 114 6.83 -36.78 -12.53
N ASP A 115 7.59 -36.07 -13.38
CA ASP A 115 8.15 -36.64 -14.63
C ASP A 115 9.10 -37.82 -14.38
N ARG A 116 9.72 -37.88 -13.19
CA ARG A 116 10.62 -38.97 -12.78
C ARG A 116 9.87 -40.18 -12.23
N ARG A 117 8.63 -40.00 -11.75
CA ARG A 117 7.75 -41.08 -11.28
C ARG A 117 7.01 -41.77 -12.41
N ASP A 118 6.74 -41.06 -13.51
CA ASP A 118 6.02 -41.58 -14.67
C ASP A 118 6.93 -42.37 -15.66
N LYS A 119 8.23 -42.46 -15.40
CA LYS A 119 9.22 -43.27 -16.15
C LYS A 119 9.66 -44.48 -15.35
#